data_AF-A0A1Y2SXL8-F1
#
_entry.id   AF-A0A1Y2SXL8-F1
#
_cell.length_a   1.000
_cell.length_b   1.000
_cell.length_c   1.000
_cell.angle_alpha   90.00
_cell.angle_beta   90.00
_cell.angle_gamma   90.00
#
_symmetry.space_group_name_H-M   'P 1'
#
loop_
_entity.id
_entity.type
_entity.pdbx_description
1 polymer ?
#
loop_
_entity_poly.entity_id
_entity_poly.type
_entity_poly.pdbx_seq_one_letter_code
_entity_poly.pdbx_strand_id
1 'polypeptide(L)'
;MTARDEQILAAAGLSLEEIERQAAIVESEDMDDELTGVFYTHYHAQPSPQSMTTISLRLPESLVESITDTAHRLNLTRSEYIRRKLAA
;
A
#
# COMPACT_ATOMS: atom_id res chain seq x y z
N MET A 1 -15.94 -0.41 22.58
CA MET A 1 -14.92 -1.28 21.95
C MET A 1 -14.17 -2.03 23.06
N THR A 2 -13.70 -3.26 22.81
CA THR A 2 -13.07 -4.11 23.82
C THR A 2 -11.54 -4.12 23.69
N ALA A 3 -10.81 -4.47 24.75
CA ALA A 3 -9.33 -4.60 24.71
C ALA A 3 -8.83 -5.65 23.68
N ARG A 4 -9.72 -6.57 23.28
CA ARG A 4 -9.43 -7.55 22.24
C ARG A 4 -9.43 -6.91 20.85
N ASP A 5 -10.29 -5.93 20.62
CA ASP A 5 -10.38 -5.24 19.33
C ASP A 5 -9.10 -4.45 19.10
N GLU A 6 -8.61 -3.71 20.10
CA GLU A 6 -7.34 -2.97 20.03
C GLU A 6 -6.14 -3.86 19.67
N GLN A 7 -6.08 -5.09 20.21
CA GLN A 7 -5.03 -6.04 19.88
C GLN A 7 -5.12 -6.54 18.43
N ILE A 8 -6.33 -6.77 17.93
CA ILE A 8 -6.56 -7.18 16.54
C ILE A 8 -6.13 -6.07 15.59
N LEU A 9 -6.45 -4.82 15.91
CA LEU A 9 -6.08 -3.66 15.10
C LEU A 9 -4.56 -3.46 15.06
N ALA A 10 -3.91 -3.53 16.22
CA ALA A 10 -2.46 -3.43 16.32
C ALA A 10 -1.74 -4.53 15.54
N ALA A 11 -2.25 -5.77 15.57
CA ALA A 11 -1.68 -6.89 14.82
C ALA A 11 -1.81 -6.72 13.29
N ALA A 12 -2.84 -6.00 12.84
CA ALA A 12 -3.02 -5.65 11.43
C ALA A 12 -2.30 -4.35 11.02
N GLY A 13 -1.63 -3.67 11.96
CA GLY A 13 -0.95 -2.39 11.72
C GLY A 13 -1.92 -1.21 11.54
N LEU A 14 -3.13 -1.30 12.11
CA LEU A 14 -4.18 -0.28 12.00
C LEU A 14 -4.33 0.47 13.32
N SER A 15 -4.54 1.78 13.25
CA SER A 15 -4.93 2.56 14.42
C SER A 15 -6.46 2.64 14.56
N LEU A 16 -6.92 2.82 15.79
CA LEU A 16 -8.33 3.01 16.09
C LEU A 16 -8.89 4.25 15.41
N GLU A 17 -8.16 5.36 15.46
CA GLU A 17 -8.57 6.63 14.86
C GLU A 17 -8.78 6.51 13.35
N GLU A 18 -7.91 5.75 12.65
CA GLU A 18 -8.07 5.49 11.22
C GLU A 18 -9.33 4.70 10.91
N ILE A 19 -9.66 3.72 11.75
CA ILE A 19 -10.85 2.87 11.56
C ILE A 19 -12.12 3.62 11.86
N GLU A 20 -12.16 4.41 12.93
CA GLU A 20 -13.32 5.25 13.23
C GLU A 20 -13.57 6.27 12.12
N ARG A 21 -12.51 6.85 11.56
CA ARG A 21 -12.60 7.75 10.39
C ARG A 21 -13.11 7.01 9.15
N GLN A 22 -12.61 5.80 8.86
CA GLN A 22 -13.08 5.03 7.70
C GLN A 22 -14.52 4.56 7.87
N ALA A 23 -14.92 4.12 9.07
CA ALA A 23 -16.31 3.78 9.37
C ALA A 23 -17.24 4.97 9.13
N ALA A 24 -16.86 6.16 9.60
CA ALA A 24 -17.63 7.38 9.37
C ALA A 24 -17.76 7.76 7.87
N ILE A 25 -16.74 7.46 7.05
CA ILE A 25 -16.79 7.66 5.60
C ILE A 25 -17.79 6.69 4.97
N VAL A 26 -17.71 5.40 5.31
CA VAL A 26 -18.57 4.34 4.76
C VAL A 26 -20.03 4.48 5.20
N GLU A 27 -20.26 4.97 6.42
CA GLU A 27 -21.62 5.19 6.95
C GLU A 27 -22.26 6.50 6.45
N SER A 28 -21.49 7.37 5.77
CA SER A 28 -21.99 8.65 5.25
C SER A 28 -22.63 8.47 3.87
N GLU A 29 -23.89 8.90 3.72
CA GLU A 29 -24.56 8.92 2.41
C GLU A 29 -24.13 10.10 1.52
N ASP A 30 -23.41 11.07 2.10
CA ASP A 30 -22.98 12.31 1.42
C ASP A 30 -21.52 12.24 0.92
N MET A 31 -20.79 11.19 1.30
CA MET A 31 -19.38 10.99 0.96
C MET A 31 -19.23 9.74 0.11
N ASP A 32 -18.52 9.86 -1.01
CA ASP A 32 -18.13 8.70 -1.81
C ASP A 32 -17.10 7.89 -1.01
N ASP A 33 -17.45 6.65 -0.69
CA ASP A 33 -16.60 5.73 0.07
C ASP A 33 -15.50 5.10 -0.81
N GLU A 34 -15.56 5.30 -2.13
CA GLU A 34 -14.74 4.67 -3.17
C GLU A 34 -14.70 3.12 -3.08
N LEU A 35 -15.52 2.49 -2.23
CA LEU A 35 -15.56 1.04 -2.00
C LEU A 35 -16.20 0.30 -3.18
N THR A 36 -17.06 0.99 -3.92
CA THR A 36 -17.65 0.49 -5.17
C THR A 36 -16.77 0.75 -6.40
N GLY A 37 -15.63 1.42 -6.22
CA GLY A 37 -14.63 1.73 -7.23
C GLY A 37 -13.52 0.68 -7.37
N VAL A 38 -12.37 1.10 -7.92
CA VAL A 38 -11.23 0.23 -8.29
C VAL A 38 -10.86 -0.73 -7.16
N PHE A 39 -10.95 -2.04 -7.41
CA PHE A 39 -10.56 -3.08 -6.46
C PHE A 39 -9.03 -3.05 -6.23
N TYR A 40 -8.61 -2.54 -5.08
CA TYR A 40 -7.23 -2.71 -4.60
C TYR A 40 -7.08 -4.12 -4.03
N THR A 41 -6.36 -4.99 -4.73
CA THR A 41 -6.12 -6.39 -4.31
C THR A 41 -5.11 -6.51 -3.15
N HIS A 42 -4.58 -5.39 -2.67
CA HIS A 42 -3.57 -5.34 -1.62
C HIS A 42 -3.88 -4.22 -0.62
N TYR A 43 -3.86 -4.57 0.66
CA TYR A 43 -3.90 -3.58 1.74
C TYR A 43 -2.60 -2.78 1.72
N HIS A 44 -2.65 -1.54 1.28
CA HIS A 44 -1.55 -0.60 1.51
C HIS A 44 -1.65 -0.16 2.97
N ALA A 45 -0.88 -0.78 3.87
CA ALA A 45 -0.62 -0.17 5.17
C ALA A 45 -0.22 1.28 4.90
N GLN A 46 -0.95 2.25 5.47
CA GLN A 46 -0.60 3.66 5.27
C GLN A 46 0.86 3.80 5.72
N PRO A 47 1.78 4.16 4.81
CA PRO A 47 3.15 4.31 5.21
C PRO A 47 3.18 5.45 6.22
N SER A 48 3.65 5.15 7.44
CA SER A 48 4.04 6.18 8.41
C SER A 48 4.82 7.27 7.65
N PRO A 49 4.63 8.57 7.94
CA PRO A 49 5.29 9.64 7.20
C PRO A 49 6.82 9.56 7.36
N GLN A 50 7.45 8.76 6.51
CA GLN A 50 8.88 8.56 6.44
C GLN A 50 9.44 9.55 5.44
N SER A 51 10.52 10.22 5.83
CA SER A 51 11.29 11.07 4.93
C SER A 51 11.82 10.22 3.77
N MET A 52 11.23 10.37 2.58
CA MET A 52 11.68 9.69 1.38
C MET A 52 12.82 10.47 0.71
N THR A 53 13.85 9.76 0.25
CA THR A 53 14.96 10.34 -0.53
C THR A 53 14.95 9.77 -1.94
N THR A 54 15.19 10.60 -2.94
CA THR A 54 15.22 10.19 -4.36
C THR A 54 16.61 9.72 -4.76
N ILE A 55 16.67 8.57 -5.45
CA ILE A 55 17.89 8.05 -6.08
C ILE A 55 17.63 7.96 -7.59
N SER A 56 18.54 8.51 -8.40
CA SER A 56 18.51 8.41 -9.87
C SER A 56 19.62 7.49 -10.36
N LEU A 57 19.27 6.49 -11.16
CA LEU A 57 20.20 5.49 -11.70
C LEU A 57 20.08 5.45 -13.23
N ARG A 58 21.20 5.18 -13.92
CA ARG A 58 21.19 4.85 -15.35
C ARG A 58 21.44 3.36 -15.51
N LEU A 59 20.55 2.68 -16.21
CA LEU A 59 20.61 1.25 -16.47
C LEU A 59 20.52 1.00 -17.98
N PRO A 60 21.10 -0.09 -18.49
CA PRO A 60 20.85 -0.54 -19.85
C PRO A 60 19.35 -0.81 -20.08
N GLU A 61 18.85 -0.47 -21.25
CA GLU A 61 17.43 -0.65 -21.61
C GLU A 61 16.98 -2.10 -21.48
N SER A 62 17.78 -3.05 -21.98
CA SER A 62 17.53 -4.49 -21.86
C SER A 62 17.38 -4.97 -20.42
N LEU A 63 18.09 -4.35 -19.47
CA LEU A 63 17.95 -4.67 -18.05
C LEU A 63 16.60 -4.16 -17.53
N VAL A 64 16.19 -2.95 -17.91
CA VAL A 64 14.89 -2.38 -17.51
C VAL A 64 13.73 -3.22 -18.05
N GLU A 65 13.82 -3.71 -19.28
CA GLU A 65 12.83 -4.62 -19.86
C GLU A 65 12.74 -5.92 -19.06
N SER A 66 13.86 -6.57 -18.77
CA SER A 66 13.88 -7.82 -17.99
C SER A 66 13.29 -7.66 -16.58
N ILE A 67 13.53 -6.51 -15.94
CA ILE A 67 12.97 -6.14 -14.64
C ILE A 67 11.45 -5.96 -14.77
N THR A 68 11.00 -5.29 -15.84
CA THR A 68 9.58 -5.03 -16.09
C THR A 68 8.82 -6.35 -16.29
N ASP A 69 9.34 -7.25 -17.12
CA ASP A 69 8.74 -8.57 -17.36
C ASP A 69 8.66 -9.41 -16.07
N THR A 70 9.71 -9.34 -15.25
CA THR A 70 9.74 -10.07 -13.97
C THR A 70 8.72 -9.50 -12.99
N ALA A 71 8.59 -8.18 -12.91
CA ALA A 71 7.58 -7.53 -12.08
C ALA A 71 6.17 -7.94 -12.52
N HIS A 72 5.89 -7.93 -13.84
CA HIS A 72 4.61 -8.38 -14.39
C HIS A 72 4.29 -9.83 -14.04
N ARG A 73 5.24 -10.76 -14.17
CA ARG A 73 5.04 -12.18 -13.77
C ARG A 73 4.71 -12.35 -12.29
N LEU A 74 5.15 -11.41 -11.45
CA LEU A 74 4.89 -11.40 -10.01
C LEU A 74 3.65 -10.57 -9.63
N ASN A 75 2.91 -10.04 -10.60
CA ASN A 75 1.80 -9.10 -10.38
C ASN A 75 2.20 -7.86 -9.55
N LEU A 76 3.43 -7.38 -9.72
CA LEU A 76 3.96 -6.18 -9.07
C LEU A 76 4.18 -5.06 -10.08
N THR A 77 4.09 -3.82 -9.61
CA THR A 77 4.61 -2.69 -10.38
C THR A 77 6.13 -2.73 -10.44
N ARG A 78 6.73 -2.20 -11.52
CA ARG A 78 8.19 -2.13 -11.68
C ARG A 78 8.88 -1.42 -10.52
N SER A 79 8.33 -0.29 -10.07
CA SER A 79 8.88 0.50 -8.95
C SER A 79 8.83 -0.28 -7.64
N GLU A 80 7.76 -1.03 -7.40
CA GLU A 80 7.65 -1.87 -6.21
C GLU A 80 8.61 -3.05 -6.24
N TYR A 81 8.74 -3.74 -7.38
CA TYR A 81 9.72 -4.80 -7.55
C TYR A 81 11.15 -4.32 -7.29
N ILE A 82 11.52 -3.14 -7.84
CA ILE A 82 12.84 -2.53 -7.59
C ILE A 82 13.02 -2.20 -6.10
N ARG A 83 12.03 -1.59 -5.45
CA ARG A 83 12.10 -1.29 -4.01
C ARG A 83 12.30 -2.54 -3.17
N ARG A 84 11.56 -3.62 -3.45
CA ARG A 84 11.70 -4.91 -2.74
C ARG A 84 13.07 -5.55 -2.96
N LYS A 85 13.65 -5.40 -4.15
CA LYS A 85 15.01 -5.91 -4.45
C LYS A 85 16.13 -5.11 -3.82
N LEU A 86 15.94 -3.81 -3.59
CA LEU A 86 16.94 -2.94 -2.94
C LEU A 86 16.89 -3.02 -1.41
N ALA A 87 15.72 -3.31 -0.84
CA ALA A 87 15.52 -3.41 0.61
C ALA A 87 15.78 -4.82 1.18
N ALA A 88 16.04 -5.81 0.32
CA ALA A 88 16.38 -7.19 0.69
C ALA A 88 17.90 -7.37 0.76
#